data_AF-B9LXH1-F1
#
_entry.id   AF-B9LXH1-F1
#
_cell.length_a   1.000
_cell.length_b   1.000
_cell.length_c   1.000
_cell.angle_alpha   90.00
_cell.angle_beta   90.00
_cell.angle_gamma   90.00
#
_symmetry.space_group_name_H-M   'P 1'
#
loop_
_entity.id
_entity.type
_entity.pdbx_description
1 polymer ?
#
loop_
_entity_poly.entity_id
_entity_poly.type
_entity_poly.pdbx_seq_one_letter_code
_entity_poly.pdbx_strand_id
1 'polypeptide(L)'
;MIVAVIVTAFGLLAVAGLTQVYGYRLGGTIAIPVLAVYTLKSFVMLPIYVLSAALAYIGLQLLKDNTLIYGRAELIYAILIGSLIPVTIFLTFGFLIQDIFQTVVFVGSILPGLAAYNYHQLDVETRRWDLLTAVVLFVCLFGLGWYLVSAEFAPTLATAAPITLYSRTADVATWKGVAVNEPLWPVILPRLVTVLLFAVGMLLSERVRERYDIQIGVVSVALLAIFSLADRRLVYLYVCLIMASYVTLQVIHYSSLLYGRVLVGIGAAFGIVAAVPLSIELGITRGLSAFFVGILAGVNAYNVHVAQPASRRFFVPLQFGSFVFLLCLTRLTGAVLPRGFPRQFGITEAVIGLSIVAVCFGYVEWRTVRKPDEESISDQSILNQPGNSNETGATLDEASHKVDP
;
A
#
# COMPACT_ATOMS: atom_id res chain seq x y z
N MET A 1 -1.68 -21.02 3.87
CA MET A 1 -1.98 -19.86 2.99
C MET A 1 -3.45 -19.80 2.64
N ILE A 2 -4.05 -20.95 2.27
CA ILE A 2 -5.45 -21.06 1.81
C ILE A 2 -6.45 -20.35 2.73
N VAL A 3 -6.44 -20.63 4.04
CA VAL A 3 -7.39 -19.97 4.98
C VAL A 3 -7.25 -18.45 4.96
N ALA A 4 -6.02 -17.92 4.98
CA ALA A 4 -5.78 -16.49 4.91
C ALA A 4 -6.29 -15.90 3.58
N VAL A 5 -6.10 -16.61 2.47
CA VAL A 5 -6.60 -16.22 1.14
C VAL A 5 -8.13 -16.23 1.10
N ILE A 6 -8.79 -17.25 1.63
CA ILE A 6 -10.26 -17.34 1.67
C ILE A 6 -10.83 -16.16 2.46
N VAL A 7 -10.35 -15.96 3.69
CA VAL A 7 -10.81 -14.86 4.57
C VAL A 7 -10.58 -13.52 3.89
N THR A 8 -9.40 -13.30 3.30
CA THR A 8 -9.07 -12.02 2.70
C THR A 8 -9.81 -11.79 1.39
N ALA A 9 -9.94 -12.80 0.52
CA ALA A 9 -10.63 -12.68 -0.76
C ALA A 9 -12.12 -12.40 -0.54
N PHE A 10 -12.75 -13.15 0.36
CA PHE A 10 -14.13 -12.89 0.75
C PHE A 10 -14.28 -11.49 1.34
N GLY A 11 -13.38 -11.08 2.24
CA GLY A 11 -13.39 -9.73 2.80
C GLY A 11 -13.21 -8.63 1.75
N LEU A 12 -12.27 -8.77 0.82
CA LEU A 12 -12.03 -7.81 -0.26
C LEU A 12 -13.25 -7.67 -1.17
N LEU A 13 -13.90 -8.78 -1.53
CA LEU A 13 -15.11 -8.77 -2.34
C LEU A 13 -16.31 -8.19 -1.58
N ALA A 14 -16.44 -8.51 -0.28
CA ALA A 14 -17.47 -7.92 0.58
C ALA A 14 -17.29 -6.40 0.71
N VAL A 15 -16.06 -5.92 0.94
CA VAL A 15 -15.76 -4.48 0.97
C VAL A 15 -16.06 -3.84 -0.38
N ALA A 16 -15.67 -4.48 -1.49
CA ALA A 16 -15.97 -3.98 -2.83
C ALA A 16 -17.49 -3.86 -3.08
N GLY A 17 -18.27 -4.88 -2.68
CA GLY A 17 -19.73 -4.87 -2.78
C GLY A 17 -20.38 -3.80 -1.90
N LEU A 18 -19.98 -3.70 -0.63
CA LEU A 18 -20.48 -2.69 0.30
C LEU A 18 -20.13 -1.26 -0.15
N THR A 19 -18.93 -1.08 -0.71
CA THR A 19 -18.51 0.21 -1.29
C THR A 19 -19.39 0.57 -2.49
N GLN A 20 -19.69 -0.40 -3.36
CA GLN A 20 -20.53 -0.17 -4.54
C GLN A 20 -21.98 0.17 -4.17
N VAL A 21 -22.54 -0.48 -3.15
CA VAL A 21 -23.96 -0.33 -2.77
C VAL A 21 -24.19 0.86 -1.85
N TYR A 22 -23.32 1.08 -0.87
CA TYR A 22 -23.54 2.08 0.20
C TYR A 22 -22.56 3.25 0.16
N GLY A 23 -21.56 3.25 -0.73
CA GLY A 23 -20.52 4.30 -0.77
C GLY A 23 -19.55 4.26 0.41
N TYR A 24 -19.58 3.20 1.22
CA TYR A 24 -18.73 3.03 2.40
C TYR A 24 -17.25 2.95 2.03
N ARG A 25 -16.40 3.42 2.95
CA ARG A 25 -14.93 3.37 2.81
C ARG A 25 -14.32 2.26 3.66
N LEU A 26 -14.98 1.83 4.73
CA LEU A 26 -14.62 0.71 5.63
C LEU A 26 -13.15 0.75 6.08
N GLY A 27 -12.63 1.95 6.35
CA GLY A 27 -11.22 2.15 6.71
C GLY A 27 -10.20 1.81 5.61
N GLY A 28 -10.66 1.58 4.37
CA GLY A 28 -9.86 1.23 3.20
C GLY A 28 -10.08 -0.21 2.74
N THR A 29 -10.05 -0.43 1.42
CA THR A 29 -10.44 -1.70 0.77
C THR A 29 -9.74 -2.93 1.37
N ILE A 30 -8.49 -2.78 1.80
CA ILE A 30 -7.61 -3.87 2.23
C ILE A 30 -7.52 -3.97 3.76
N ALA A 31 -7.87 -2.91 4.50
CA ALA A 31 -7.55 -2.78 5.91
C ALA A 31 -8.23 -3.85 6.77
N ILE A 32 -9.56 -3.97 6.68
CA ILE A 32 -10.34 -4.92 7.48
C ILE A 32 -10.03 -6.38 7.15
N PRO A 33 -9.99 -6.82 5.88
CA PRO A 33 -9.68 -8.21 5.55
C PRO A 33 -8.28 -8.63 6.03
N VAL A 34 -7.31 -7.73 5.87
CA VAL A 34 -5.94 -7.98 6.32
C VAL A 34 -5.87 -7.98 7.85
N LEU A 35 -6.52 -7.04 8.53
CA LEU A 35 -6.60 -7.00 10.00
C LEU A 35 -7.16 -8.30 10.60
N ALA A 36 -8.17 -8.91 9.96
CA ALA A 36 -8.72 -10.19 10.40
C ALA A 36 -7.66 -11.30 10.38
N VAL A 37 -6.91 -11.42 9.27
CA VAL A 37 -5.79 -12.39 9.16
C VAL A 37 -4.67 -12.08 10.15
N TYR A 38 -4.35 -10.79 10.37
CA TYR A 38 -3.36 -10.38 11.37
C TYR A 38 -3.77 -10.72 12.79
N THR A 39 -5.05 -10.56 13.12
CA THR A 39 -5.56 -10.86 14.45
C THR A 39 -5.60 -12.36 14.70
N LEU A 40 -5.96 -13.16 13.69
CA LEU A 40 -5.84 -14.63 13.76
C LEU A 40 -4.38 -15.06 13.90
N LYS A 41 -3.45 -14.31 13.28
CA LYS A 41 -2.02 -14.57 13.38
C LYS A 41 -1.49 -14.22 14.78
N SER A 42 -1.84 -13.06 15.30
CA SER A 42 -1.56 -12.68 16.68
C SER A 42 -2.68 -11.83 17.26
N PHE A 43 -3.25 -12.25 18.39
CA PHE A 43 -4.40 -11.56 18.99
C PHE A 43 -4.04 -10.15 19.48
N VAL A 44 -2.76 -9.93 19.82
CA VAL A 44 -2.22 -8.63 20.24
C VAL A 44 -2.27 -7.58 19.12
N MET A 45 -2.35 -8.00 17.85
CA MET A 45 -2.41 -7.07 16.72
C MET A 45 -3.69 -6.23 16.70
N LEU A 46 -4.82 -6.76 17.20
CA LEU A 46 -6.07 -6.02 17.24
C LEU A 46 -6.02 -4.79 18.17
N PRO A 47 -5.66 -4.91 19.47
CA PRO A 47 -5.57 -3.75 20.35
C PRO A 47 -4.50 -2.76 19.86
N ILE A 48 -3.36 -3.24 19.35
CA ILE A 48 -2.34 -2.35 18.76
C ILE A 48 -2.92 -1.57 17.58
N TYR A 49 -3.65 -2.23 16.68
CA TYR A 49 -4.26 -1.59 15.53
C TYR A 49 -5.28 -0.53 15.95
N VAL A 50 -6.19 -0.86 16.86
CA VAL A 50 -7.24 0.06 17.33
C VAL A 50 -6.63 1.28 18.00
N LEU A 51 -5.66 1.09 18.90
CA LEU A 51 -4.97 2.17 19.58
C LEU A 51 -4.16 3.03 18.60
N SER A 52 -3.46 2.41 17.65
CA SER A 52 -2.69 3.14 16.64
C SER A 52 -3.60 3.93 15.70
N ALA A 53 -4.77 3.40 15.33
CA ALA A 53 -5.72 4.08 14.47
C ALA A 53 -6.37 5.26 15.19
N ALA A 54 -6.73 5.10 16.47
CA ALA A 54 -7.27 6.17 17.29
C ALA A 54 -6.25 7.31 17.49
N LEU A 55 -5.00 6.97 17.84
CA LEU A 55 -3.93 7.95 18.00
C LEU A 55 -3.56 8.63 16.67
N ALA A 56 -3.53 7.89 15.56
CA ALA A 56 -3.32 8.49 14.25
C ALA A 56 -4.46 9.44 13.86
N TYR A 57 -5.71 9.09 14.19
CA TYR A 57 -6.87 9.96 13.97
C TYR A 57 -6.76 11.27 14.75
N ILE A 58 -6.37 11.21 16.03
CA ILE A 58 -6.14 12.38 16.89
C ILE A 58 -4.96 13.21 16.38
N GLY A 59 -3.84 12.56 16.06
CA GLY A 59 -2.64 13.24 15.55
C GLY A 59 -2.92 13.96 14.22
N LEU A 60 -3.72 13.36 13.35
CA LEU A 60 -4.12 13.98 12.09
C LEU A 60 -5.05 15.17 12.30
N GLN A 61 -5.98 15.08 13.26
CA GLN A 61 -6.85 16.19 13.64
C GLN A 61 -6.00 17.38 14.14
N LEU A 62 -5.07 17.14 15.06
CA LEU A 62 -4.17 18.18 15.58
C LEU A 62 -3.32 18.82 14.46
N LEU A 63 -2.85 18.04 13.50
CA LEU A 63 -2.13 18.57 12.34
C LEU A 63 -3.04 19.45 11.49
N LYS A 64 -4.26 19.01 11.17
CA LYS A 64 -5.19 19.80 10.35
C LYS A 64 -5.61 21.11 11.02
N ASP A 65 -5.78 21.08 12.33
CA ASP A 65 -6.18 22.27 13.10
C ASP A 65 -5.04 23.30 13.15
N ASN A 66 -3.77 22.88 13.04
CA ASN A 66 -2.60 23.75 13.11
C ASN A 66 -1.91 24.02 11.77
N THR A 67 -2.21 23.21 10.75
CA THR A 67 -1.55 23.25 9.44
C THR A 67 -2.61 22.98 8.37
N LEU A 68 -2.65 23.79 7.30
CA LEU A 68 -3.61 23.67 6.18
C LEU A 68 -3.30 22.46 5.27
N ILE A 69 -3.04 21.31 5.86
CA ILE A 69 -2.63 20.07 5.20
C ILE A 69 -3.89 19.29 4.83
N TYR A 70 -4.19 19.24 3.54
CA TYR A 70 -5.36 18.54 3.00
C TYR A 70 -4.99 17.56 1.87
N GLY A 71 -5.94 16.70 1.53
CA GLY A 71 -5.83 15.79 0.40
C GLY A 71 -4.76 14.74 0.60
N ARG A 72 -3.72 14.74 -0.24
CA ARG A 72 -2.74 13.64 -0.23
C ARG A 72 -1.60 13.83 0.77
N ALA A 73 -1.27 15.06 1.13
CA ALA A 73 -0.34 15.29 2.24
C ALA A 73 -0.93 14.68 3.53
N GLU A 74 -2.24 14.87 3.76
CA GLU A 74 -2.99 14.25 4.87
C GLU A 74 -2.82 12.72 4.91
N LEU A 75 -2.93 12.02 3.77
CA LEU A 75 -2.71 10.56 3.68
C LEU A 75 -1.29 10.16 4.12
N ILE A 76 -0.27 10.90 3.69
CA ILE A 76 1.14 10.61 4.00
C ILE A 76 1.39 10.78 5.50
N TYR A 77 0.92 11.90 6.08
CA TYR A 77 1.05 12.13 7.52
C TYR A 77 0.28 11.08 8.33
N ALA A 78 -0.92 10.70 7.89
CA ALA A 78 -1.68 9.65 8.55
C ALA A 78 -0.93 8.31 8.55
N ILE A 79 -0.33 7.91 7.43
CA ILE A 79 0.50 6.69 7.34
C ILE A 79 1.74 6.82 8.22
N LEU A 80 2.41 7.97 8.22
CA LEU A 80 3.61 8.20 9.01
C LEU A 80 3.31 8.10 10.51
N ILE A 81 2.29 8.82 11.00
CA ILE A 81 1.87 8.78 12.40
C ILE A 81 1.39 7.38 12.78
N GLY A 82 0.51 6.79 11.97
CA GLY A 82 -0.06 5.46 12.20
C GLY A 82 0.99 4.34 12.23
N SER A 83 2.09 4.49 11.50
CA SER A 83 3.22 3.55 11.52
C SER A 83 4.24 3.82 12.62
N LEU A 84 4.41 5.08 13.05
CA LEU A 84 5.32 5.45 14.12
C LEU A 84 4.86 4.90 15.49
N ILE A 85 3.54 4.78 15.71
CA ILE A 85 2.98 4.30 16.98
C ILE A 85 3.36 2.83 17.26
N PRO A 86 3.10 1.83 16.38
CA PRO A 86 3.57 0.46 16.60
C PRO A 86 5.10 0.36 16.77
N VAL A 87 5.85 1.23 16.07
CA VAL A 87 7.31 1.26 16.15
C VAL A 87 7.78 1.76 17.51
N THR A 88 7.20 2.85 18.02
CA THR A 88 7.54 3.41 19.33
C THR A 88 7.15 2.47 20.47
N ILE A 89 5.96 1.85 20.41
CA ILE A 89 5.55 0.81 21.36
C ILE A 89 6.56 -0.34 21.36
N PHE A 90 7.02 -0.77 20.18
CA PHE A 90 8.02 -1.83 20.10
C PHE A 90 9.40 -1.40 20.62
N LEU A 91 9.88 -0.18 20.31
CA LEU A 91 11.18 0.27 20.82
C LEU A 91 11.19 0.42 22.34
N THR A 92 10.05 0.79 22.93
CA THR A 92 9.89 1.02 24.37
C THR A 92 9.57 -0.24 25.16
N PHE A 93 8.86 -1.22 24.57
CA PHE A 93 8.42 -2.44 25.28
C PHE A 93 8.94 -3.74 24.64
N GLY A 94 9.70 -3.68 23.56
CA GLY A 94 10.13 -4.85 22.79
C GLY A 94 11.03 -5.83 23.54
N PHE A 95 11.70 -5.36 24.60
CA PHE A 95 12.50 -6.23 25.49
C PHE A 95 11.63 -7.14 26.37
N LEU A 96 10.38 -6.75 26.67
CA LEU A 96 9.42 -7.61 27.40
C LEU A 96 8.75 -8.66 26.49
N ILE A 97 8.80 -8.48 25.17
CA ILE A 97 7.92 -9.17 24.22
C ILE A 97 8.72 -9.66 22.99
N GLN A 98 9.84 -10.33 23.24
CA GLN A 98 10.82 -10.68 22.19
C GLN A 98 10.28 -11.66 21.13
N ASP A 99 9.31 -12.52 21.48
CA ASP A 99 8.85 -13.61 20.59
C ASP A 99 7.55 -13.32 19.81
N ILE A 100 6.72 -12.36 20.25
CA ILE A 100 5.38 -12.13 19.65
C ILE A 100 5.48 -11.35 18.33
N PHE A 101 6.58 -10.62 18.12
CA PHE A 101 6.70 -9.71 17.00
C PHE A 101 7.79 -10.14 16.01
N GLN A 102 7.53 -11.09 15.12
CA GLN A 102 8.42 -11.39 13.98
C GLN A 102 7.82 -10.92 12.66
N THR A 103 8.60 -10.14 11.89
CA THR A 103 8.55 -9.67 10.46
C THR A 103 7.22 -9.22 9.85
N VAL A 104 6.10 -9.83 10.23
CA VAL A 104 4.75 -9.67 9.68
C VAL A 104 4.10 -8.38 10.17
N VAL A 105 4.40 -7.93 11.38
CA VAL A 105 3.80 -6.77 12.08
C VAL A 105 3.87 -5.44 11.29
N PHE A 106 4.77 -5.31 10.31
CA PHE A 106 5.02 -4.02 9.63
C PHE A 106 4.09 -3.68 8.45
N VAL A 107 3.56 -4.65 7.70
CA VAL A 107 2.50 -4.31 6.71
C VAL A 107 1.24 -3.88 7.46
N GLY A 108 1.00 -4.51 8.61
CA GLY A 108 -0.03 -4.12 9.56
C GLY A 108 0.13 -2.72 10.14
N SER A 109 1.34 -2.14 10.20
CA SER A 109 1.54 -0.80 10.80
C SER A 109 1.18 0.36 9.87
N ILE A 110 0.99 0.13 8.57
CA ILE A 110 0.49 1.16 7.63
C ILE A 110 -1.03 1.28 7.72
N LEU A 111 -1.71 0.18 8.00
CA LEU A 111 -3.17 0.09 7.99
C LEU A 111 -3.86 1.02 9.00
N PRO A 112 -3.39 1.20 10.26
CA PRO A 112 -3.99 2.12 11.21
C PRO A 112 -4.05 3.56 10.68
N GLY A 113 -2.96 4.02 10.05
CA GLY A 113 -2.91 5.36 9.45
C GLY A 113 -3.88 5.51 8.29
N LEU A 114 -3.96 4.50 7.43
CA LEU A 114 -4.89 4.48 6.30
C LEU A 114 -6.36 4.43 6.77
N ALA A 115 -6.65 3.72 7.86
CA ALA A 115 -7.97 3.69 8.48
C ALA A 115 -8.34 5.06 9.08
N ALA A 116 -7.41 5.69 9.81
CA ALA A 116 -7.60 7.03 10.36
C ALA A 116 -7.88 8.07 9.26
N TYR A 117 -7.09 8.06 8.18
CA TYR A 117 -7.31 8.92 7.01
C TYR A 117 -8.68 8.68 6.38
N ASN A 118 -9.04 7.43 6.12
CA ASN A 118 -10.33 7.11 5.49
C ASN A 118 -11.51 7.52 6.35
N TYR A 119 -11.40 7.39 7.68
CA TYR A 119 -12.44 7.77 8.62
C TYR A 119 -12.61 9.30 8.73
N HIS A 120 -11.51 10.06 8.65
CA HIS A 120 -11.54 11.53 8.57
C HIS A 120 -12.31 12.05 7.35
N GLN A 121 -12.23 11.31 6.25
CA GLN A 121 -12.82 11.66 4.97
C GLN A 121 -14.27 11.17 4.80
N LEU A 122 -14.88 10.59 5.85
CA LEU A 122 -16.30 10.23 5.86
C LEU A 122 -17.14 11.37 6.40
N ASP A 123 -18.31 11.54 5.79
CA ASP A 123 -19.37 12.43 6.28
C ASP A 123 -19.83 11.99 7.68
N VAL A 124 -20.19 12.96 8.51
CA VAL A 124 -20.55 12.72 9.92
C VAL A 124 -21.74 11.76 10.05
N GLU A 125 -22.66 11.79 9.10
CA GLU A 125 -23.88 10.98 9.08
C GLU A 125 -23.59 9.48 8.80
N THR A 126 -22.69 9.19 7.85
CA THR A 126 -22.37 7.81 7.44
C THR A 126 -21.28 7.18 8.30
N ARG A 127 -20.49 8.00 9.00
CA ARG A 127 -19.33 7.59 9.80
C ARG A 127 -19.63 6.51 10.83
N ARG A 128 -20.78 6.57 11.51
CA ARG A 128 -21.17 5.56 12.53
C ARG A 128 -21.51 4.22 11.89
N TRP A 129 -22.24 4.25 10.77
CA TRP A 129 -22.66 3.04 10.05
C TRP A 129 -21.50 2.38 9.31
N ASP A 130 -20.57 3.16 8.76
CA ASP A 130 -19.33 2.65 8.17
C ASP A 130 -18.48 1.92 9.22
N LEU A 131 -18.31 2.52 10.42
CA LEU A 131 -17.59 1.89 11.52
C LEU A 131 -18.27 0.61 12.00
N LEU A 132 -19.59 0.64 12.22
CA LEU A 132 -20.35 -0.54 12.64
C LEU A 132 -20.23 -1.65 11.60
N THR A 133 -20.38 -1.33 10.32
CA THR A 133 -20.24 -2.29 9.21
C THR A 133 -18.82 -2.85 9.16
N ALA A 134 -17.79 -2.03 9.38
CA ALA A 134 -16.41 -2.48 9.43
C ALA A 134 -16.16 -3.44 10.61
N VAL A 135 -16.74 -3.17 11.78
CA VAL A 135 -16.68 -4.06 12.96
C VAL A 135 -17.41 -5.37 12.70
N VAL A 136 -18.63 -5.32 12.19
CA VAL A 136 -19.41 -6.54 11.86
C VAL A 136 -18.66 -7.39 10.84
N LEU A 137 -18.15 -6.76 9.76
CA LEU A 137 -17.37 -7.45 8.76
C LEU A 137 -16.11 -8.08 9.36
N PHE A 138 -15.37 -7.34 10.21
CA PHE A 138 -14.22 -7.87 10.92
C PHE A 138 -14.58 -9.12 11.75
N VAL A 139 -15.64 -9.06 12.55
CA VAL A 139 -16.09 -10.18 13.39
C VAL A 139 -16.47 -11.39 12.54
N CYS A 140 -17.18 -11.19 11.43
CA CYS A 140 -17.53 -12.27 10.50
C CYS A 140 -16.27 -12.90 9.87
N LEU A 141 -15.31 -12.09 9.42
CA LEU A 141 -14.06 -12.57 8.82
C LEU A 141 -13.16 -13.28 9.83
N PHE A 142 -13.06 -12.74 11.04
CA PHE A 142 -12.33 -13.36 12.14
C PHE A 142 -12.98 -14.70 12.52
N GLY A 143 -14.31 -14.74 12.66
CA GLY A 143 -15.07 -15.96 12.94
C GLY A 143 -14.92 -17.02 11.84
N LEU A 144 -14.95 -16.61 10.57
CA LEU A 144 -14.70 -17.50 9.43
C LEU A 144 -13.29 -18.10 9.49
N GLY A 145 -12.27 -17.26 9.68
CA GLY A 145 -10.90 -17.74 9.78
C GLY A 145 -10.66 -18.60 11.01
N TRP A 146 -11.29 -18.26 12.14
CA TRP A 146 -11.30 -19.09 13.34
C TRP A 146 -11.89 -20.46 13.04
N TYR A 147 -13.08 -20.53 12.44
CA TYR A 147 -13.74 -21.78 12.09
C TYR A 147 -12.88 -22.64 11.14
N LEU A 148 -12.30 -22.04 10.09
CA LEU A 148 -11.47 -22.73 9.11
C LEU A 148 -10.11 -23.20 9.65
N VAL A 149 -9.63 -22.63 10.76
CA VAL A 149 -8.50 -23.19 11.52
C VAL A 149 -9.07 -24.17 12.54
N SER A 150 -9.24 -25.42 12.13
CA SER A 150 -9.74 -26.51 12.97
C SER A 150 -9.02 -27.81 12.64
N ALA A 151 -9.09 -28.79 13.55
CA ALA A 151 -8.44 -30.09 13.34
C ALA A 151 -9.03 -30.84 12.13
N GLU A 152 -10.33 -30.66 11.86
CA GLU A 152 -11.05 -31.30 10.75
C GLU A 152 -10.50 -30.87 9.39
N PHE A 153 -10.12 -29.60 9.24
CA PHE A 153 -9.62 -29.05 7.98
C PHE A 153 -8.09 -29.07 7.86
N ALA A 154 -7.37 -29.40 8.93
CA ALA A 154 -5.91 -29.42 8.93
C ALA A 154 -5.29 -30.34 7.84
N PRO A 155 -5.80 -31.57 7.59
CA PRO A 155 -5.20 -32.47 6.59
C PRO A 155 -5.19 -31.90 5.17
N THR A 156 -6.17 -31.06 4.82
CA THR A 156 -6.31 -30.47 3.48
C THR A 156 -5.78 -29.05 3.41
N LEU A 157 -6.12 -28.19 4.38
CA LEU A 157 -5.80 -26.76 4.32
C LEU A 157 -4.40 -26.42 4.83
N ALA A 158 -3.79 -27.28 5.66
CA ALA A 158 -2.47 -27.04 6.21
C ALA A 158 -1.34 -27.55 5.30
N THR A 159 -1.60 -28.53 4.43
CA THR A 159 -0.56 -29.20 3.62
C THR A 159 -0.61 -28.83 2.14
N ALA A 160 -1.79 -28.46 1.61
CA ALA A 160 -1.97 -28.21 0.18
C ALA A 160 -1.30 -26.93 -0.33
N ALA A 161 -0.98 -25.99 0.55
CA ALA A 161 -0.32 -24.74 0.19
C ALA A 161 0.61 -24.28 1.32
N PRO A 162 1.54 -23.37 1.05
CA PRO A 162 2.52 -22.93 2.04
C PRO A 162 1.87 -22.44 3.34
N ILE A 163 2.39 -22.84 4.51
CA ILE A 163 1.70 -22.65 5.78
C ILE A 163 1.65 -21.17 6.18
N THR A 164 0.52 -20.74 6.77
CA THR A 164 0.33 -19.37 7.29
C THR A 164 -0.34 -19.37 8.66
N LEU A 165 -1.64 -19.66 8.70
CA LEU A 165 -2.48 -19.64 9.90
C LEU A 165 -2.45 -20.96 10.68
N TYR A 166 -2.00 -22.06 10.06
CA TYR A 166 -1.69 -23.33 10.75
C TYR A 166 -0.24 -23.39 11.29
N SER A 167 0.52 -22.30 11.19
CA SER A 167 1.90 -22.24 11.69
C SER A 167 1.94 -22.14 13.21
N ARG A 168 3.01 -22.64 13.85
CA ARG A 168 3.33 -22.40 15.27
C ARG A 168 3.44 -20.92 15.66
N THR A 169 3.66 -20.04 14.70
CA THR A 169 3.67 -18.58 14.93
C THR A 169 2.29 -17.96 14.84
N ALA A 170 1.22 -18.74 14.68
CA ALA A 170 -0.16 -18.26 14.68
C ALA A 170 -0.83 -18.57 16.01
N ASP A 171 -1.29 -17.54 16.71
CA ASP A 171 -1.97 -17.66 18.01
C ASP A 171 -3.22 -18.53 17.89
N VAL A 172 -4.00 -18.41 16.79
CA VAL A 172 -5.20 -19.24 16.60
C VAL A 172 -4.88 -20.74 16.51
N ALA A 173 -3.79 -21.13 15.84
CA ALA A 173 -3.45 -22.54 15.69
C ALA A 173 -2.79 -23.12 16.93
N THR A 174 -2.00 -22.32 17.64
CA THR A 174 -1.40 -22.73 18.92
C THR A 174 -2.46 -22.85 20.01
N TRP A 175 -3.37 -21.88 20.12
CA TRP A 175 -4.47 -21.90 21.07
C TRP A 175 -5.40 -23.10 20.86
N LYS A 176 -5.65 -23.47 19.60
CA LYS A 176 -6.46 -24.66 19.26
C LYS A 176 -5.71 -25.98 19.28
N GLY A 177 -4.39 -25.97 19.51
CA GLY A 177 -3.57 -27.19 19.47
C GLY A 177 -3.48 -27.86 18.09
N VAL A 178 -3.69 -27.11 17.00
CA VAL A 178 -3.68 -27.61 15.61
C VAL A 178 -2.48 -27.12 14.80
N ALA A 179 -1.49 -26.52 15.46
CA ALA A 179 -0.31 -25.98 14.81
C ALA A 179 0.56 -27.09 14.20
N VAL A 180 0.91 -26.93 12.92
CA VAL A 180 1.81 -27.85 12.21
C VAL A 180 3.26 -27.53 12.54
N ASN A 181 4.03 -28.57 12.83
CA ASN A 181 5.46 -28.48 13.15
C ASN A 181 6.29 -28.24 11.89
N GLU A 182 6.58 -26.97 11.59
CA GLU A 182 7.52 -26.56 10.56
C GLU A 182 8.69 -25.74 11.13
N PRO A 183 9.87 -25.74 10.46
CA PRO A 183 10.98 -24.88 10.83
C PRO A 183 10.60 -23.40 10.72
N LEU A 184 10.92 -22.63 11.76
CA LEU A 184 10.70 -21.20 11.76
C LEU A 184 11.73 -20.53 10.85
N TRP A 185 11.25 -19.69 9.94
CA TRP A 185 12.14 -18.97 9.03
C TRP A 185 12.73 -17.74 9.74
N PRO A 186 14.04 -17.48 9.57
CA PRO A 186 14.69 -16.36 10.23
C PRO A 186 14.16 -15.02 9.73
N VAL A 187 14.25 -14.01 10.61
CA VAL A 187 13.96 -12.62 10.29
C VAL A 187 14.97 -12.13 9.24
N ILE A 188 14.48 -11.52 8.15
CA ILE A 188 15.32 -11.07 7.01
C ILE A 188 16.07 -9.78 7.35
N LEU A 189 15.34 -8.84 7.96
CA LEU A 189 15.81 -7.49 8.26
C LEU A 189 15.42 -7.13 9.70
N PRO A 190 16.31 -6.47 10.45
CA PRO A 190 15.94 -5.85 11.71
C PRO A 190 14.77 -4.88 11.50
N ARG A 191 13.92 -4.71 12.52
CA ARG A 191 12.71 -3.91 12.39
C ARG A 191 12.99 -2.45 12.08
N LEU A 192 13.95 -1.84 12.77
CA LEU A 192 14.33 -0.44 12.54
C LEU A 192 14.77 -0.22 11.09
N VAL A 193 15.55 -1.15 10.53
CA VAL A 193 15.98 -1.11 9.13
C VAL A 193 14.78 -1.22 8.19
N THR A 194 13.83 -2.11 8.50
CA THR A 194 12.57 -2.20 7.76
C THR A 194 11.83 -0.86 7.79
N VAL A 195 11.67 -0.23 8.95
CA VAL A 195 10.99 1.08 9.09
C VAL A 195 11.66 2.14 8.23
N LEU A 196 12.98 2.27 8.33
CA LEU A 196 13.76 3.25 7.58
C LEU A 196 13.67 3.00 6.07
N LEU A 197 13.75 1.73 5.64
CA LEU A 197 13.58 1.36 4.24
C LEU A 197 12.22 1.81 3.70
N PHE A 198 11.15 1.58 4.45
CA PHE A 198 9.81 2.00 4.05
C PHE A 198 9.64 3.51 4.06
N ALA A 199 10.25 4.23 5.00
CA ALA A 199 10.27 5.68 4.99
C ALA A 199 10.97 6.21 3.73
N VAL A 200 12.12 5.64 3.37
CA VAL A 200 12.84 5.95 2.11
C VAL A 200 11.98 5.60 0.90
N GLY A 201 11.33 4.43 0.90
CA GLY A 201 10.40 4.03 -0.15
C GLY A 201 9.24 5.01 -0.31
N MET A 202 8.64 5.47 0.80
CA MET A 202 7.56 6.47 0.81
C MET A 202 8.02 7.79 0.18
N LEU A 203 9.19 8.30 0.59
CA LEU A 203 9.77 9.51 0.01
C LEU A 203 10.02 9.34 -1.50
N LEU A 204 10.60 8.22 -1.91
CA LEU A 204 10.86 7.93 -3.32
C LEU A 204 9.58 7.89 -4.14
N SER A 205 8.58 7.14 -3.67
CA SER A 205 7.32 7.05 -4.39
C SER A 205 6.55 8.37 -4.39
N GLU A 206 6.75 9.22 -3.38
CA GLU A 206 6.18 10.57 -3.38
C GLU A 206 6.77 11.40 -4.51
N ARG A 207 8.10 11.43 -4.61
CA ARG A 207 8.81 12.17 -5.65
C ARG A 207 8.47 11.66 -7.04
N VAL A 208 8.36 10.34 -7.21
CA VAL A 208 7.94 9.74 -8.48
C VAL A 208 6.54 10.19 -8.86
N ARG A 209 5.60 10.21 -7.90
CA ARG A 209 4.23 10.65 -8.18
C ARG A 209 4.14 12.14 -8.44
N GLU A 210 4.76 12.98 -7.61
CA GLU A 210 4.76 14.43 -7.78
C GLU A 210 5.28 14.83 -9.17
N ARG A 211 6.39 14.20 -9.58
CA ARG A 211 7.02 14.47 -10.87
C ARG A 211 6.27 13.88 -12.06
N TYR A 212 5.90 12.59 -12.00
CA TYR A 212 5.44 11.82 -13.15
C TYR A 212 3.94 11.48 -13.13
N ASP A 213 3.23 11.84 -12.06
CA ASP A 213 1.80 11.52 -11.82
C ASP A 213 1.48 10.01 -11.87
N ILE A 214 2.44 9.18 -11.44
CA ILE A 214 2.33 7.72 -11.45
C ILE A 214 2.42 7.15 -10.04
N GLN A 215 1.49 6.26 -9.70
CA GLN A 215 1.46 5.55 -8.42
C GLN A 215 2.16 4.19 -8.54
N ILE A 216 3.46 4.14 -8.26
CA ILE A 216 4.25 2.90 -8.37
C ILE A 216 4.01 1.87 -7.25
N GLY A 217 3.19 2.22 -6.25
CA GLY A 217 2.85 1.35 -5.11
C GLY A 217 4.01 1.20 -4.12
N VAL A 218 4.23 2.24 -3.30
CA VAL A 218 5.32 2.33 -2.30
C VAL A 218 5.58 1.03 -1.55
N VAL A 219 4.51 0.53 -0.92
CA VAL A 219 4.51 -0.60 0.00
C VAL A 219 4.92 -1.86 -0.75
N SER A 220 4.45 -2.00 -1.98
CA SER A 220 4.74 -3.12 -2.86
C SER A 220 6.22 -3.18 -3.22
N VAL A 221 6.81 -2.06 -3.63
CA VAL A 221 8.21 -2.02 -4.07
C VAL A 221 9.16 -2.30 -2.90
N ALA A 222 8.91 -1.68 -1.74
CA ALA A 222 9.70 -1.91 -0.54
C ALA A 222 9.59 -3.36 -0.05
N LEU A 223 8.37 -3.92 0.04
CA LEU A 223 8.19 -5.31 0.44
C LEU A 223 8.79 -6.29 -0.55
N LEU A 224 8.67 -6.03 -1.84
CA LEU A 224 9.23 -6.89 -2.87
C LEU A 224 10.76 -6.96 -2.75
N ALA A 225 11.42 -5.83 -2.44
CA ALA A 225 12.86 -5.79 -2.18
C ALA A 225 13.25 -6.63 -0.94
N ILE A 226 12.47 -6.57 0.13
CA ILE A 226 12.67 -7.42 1.32
C ILE A 226 12.46 -8.89 0.96
N PHE A 227 11.39 -9.20 0.21
CA PHE A 227 11.02 -10.54 -0.18
C PHE A 227 11.99 -11.16 -1.18
N SER A 228 12.65 -10.37 -2.02
CA SER A 228 13.70 -10.90 -2.91
C SER A 228 14.92 -11.38 -2.15
N LEU A 229 15.26 -10.78 -0.99
CA LEU A 229 16.31 -11.30 -0.10
C LEU A 229 15.92 -12.62 0.57
N ALA A 230 14.63 -12.96 0.60
CA ALA A 230 14.14 -14.21 1.13
C ALA A 230 14.11 -15.33 0.08
N ASP A 231 13.43 -15.05 -1.03
CA ASP A 231 13.23 -15.99 -2.12
C ASP A 231 13.03 -15.23 -3.45
N ARG A 232 13.94 -15.43 -4.41
CA ARG A 232 13.83 -14.84 -5.75
C ARG A 232 12.52 -15.19 -6.46
N ARG A 233 11.91 -16.34 -6.13
CA ARG A 233 10.65 -16.80 -6.72
C ARG A 233 9.47 -15.89 -6.38
N LEU A 234 9.54 -15.14 -5.28
CA LEU A 234 8.52 -14.14 -4.92
C LEU A 234 8.50 -12.98 -5.93
N VAL A 235 9.63 -12.65 -6.55
CA VAL A 235 9.70 -11.65 -7.62
C VAL A 235 9.03 -12.17 -8.88
N TYR A 236 9.30 -13.42 -9.26
CA TYR A 236 8.62 -14.06 -10.40
C TYR A 236 7.11 -14.16 -10.17
N LEU A 237 6.70 -14.57 -8.96
CA LEU A 237 5.29 -14.59 -8.56
C LEU A 237 4.64 -13.22 -8.71
N TYR A 238 5.29 -12.16 -8.23
CA TYR A 238 4.79 -10.78 -8.38
C TYR A 238 4.59 -10.39 -9.85
N VAL A 239 5.58 -10.68 -10.72
CA VAL A 239 5.50 -10.36 -12.15
C VAL A 239 4.36 -11.13 -12.84
N CYS A 240 4.19 -12.42 -12.55
CA CYS A 240 3.08 -13.20 -13.10
C CYS A 240 1.73 -12.66 -12.61
N LEU A 241 1.62 -12.36 -11.32
CA LEU A 241 0.37 -11.90 -10.71
C LEU A 241 -0.03 -10.50 -11.14
N ILE A 242 0.90 -9.56 -11.29
CA ILE A 242 0.56 -8.21 -11.76
C ILE A 242 0.04 -8.26 -13.20
N MET A 243 0.65 -9.07 -14.06
CA MET A 243 0.21 -9.27 -15.44
C MET A 243 -1.18 -9.91 -15.49
N ALA A 244 -1.38 -11.03 -14.77
CA ALA A 244 -2.67 -11.71 -14.73
C ALA A 244 -3.77 -10.82 -14.14
N SER A 245 -3.47 -10.11 -13.04
CA SER A 245 -4.43 -9.20 -12.41
C SER A 245 -4.77 -8.04 -13.31
N TYR A 246 -3.79 -7.48 -14.04
CA TYR A 246 -4.03 -6.38 -14.97
C TYR A 246 -4.97 -6.79 -16.11
N VAL A 247 -4.77 -7.96 -16.70
CA VAL A 247 -5.68 -8.50 -17.73
C VAL A 247 -7.08 -8.70 -17.17
N THR A 248 -7.21 -9.33 -16.00
CA THR A 248 -8.50 -9.54 -15.33
C THR A 248 -9.21 -8.22 -15.04
N LEU A 249 -8.49 -7.24 -14.50
CA LEU A 249 -9.03 -5.91 -14.22
C LEU A 249 -9.52 -5.22 -15.50
N GLN A 250 -8.77 -5.35 -16.59
CA GLN A 250 -9.15 -4.78 -17.87
C GLN A 250 -10.45 -5.41 -18.38
N VAL A 251 -10.56 -6.75 -18.37
CA VAL A 251 -11.77 -7.48 -18.76
C VAL A 251 -12.97 -7.09 -17.91
N ILE A 252 -12.81 -7.04 -16.58
CA ILE A 252 -13.89 -6.68 -15.65
C ILE A 252 -14.31 -5.22 -15.83
N HIS A 253 -13.36 -4.31 -15.96
CA HIS A 253 -13.66 -2.90 -16.17
C HIS A 253 -14.43 -2.70 -17.48
N TYR A 254 -13.98 -3.30 -18.59
CA TYR A 254 -14.69 -3.17 -19.86
C TYR A 254 -16.07 -3.82 -19.87
N SER A 255 -16.30 -4.89 -19.11
CA SER A 255 -17.60 -5.58 -19.07
C SER A 255 -18.60 -4.97 -18.09
N SER A 256 -18.13 -4.38 -16.99
CA SER A 256 -18.99 -3.93 -15.89
C SER A 256 -18.93 -2.42 -15.62
N LEU A 257 -17.97 -1.70 -16.21
CA LEU A 257 -17.67 -0.29 -15.95
C LEU A 257 -17.37 0.03 -14.48
N LEU A 258 -17.08 -0.99 -13.67
CA LEU A 258 -16.66 -0.81 -12.29
C LEU A 258 -15.34 -0.03 -12.22
N TYR A 259 -15.24 0.90 -11.28
CA TYR A 259 -14.09 1.78 -11.13
C TYR A 259 -13.72 2.00 -9.67
N GLY A 260 -12.64 2.73 -9.43
CA GLY A 260 -12.26 3.18 -8.09
C GLY A 260 -11.89 2.03 -7.16
N ARG A 261 -12.31 2.14 -5.89
CA ARG A 261 -11.99 1.21 -4.80
C ARG A 261 -12.55 -0.20 -5.02
N VAL A 262 -13.64 -0.32 -5.76
CA VAL A 262 -14.28 -1.60 -6.07
C VAL A 262 -13.35 -2.43 -6.96
N LEU A 263 -12.80 -1.79 -7.99
CA LEU A 263 -11.85 -2.42 -8.90
C LEU A 263 -10.53 -2.78 -8.19
N VAL A 264 -10.05 -1.95 -7.24
CA VAL A 264 -8.92 -2.30 -6.36
C VAL A 264 -9.19 -3.59 -5.58
N GLY A 265 -10.39 -3.71 -4.98
CA GLY A 265 -10.78 -4.87 -4.17
C GLY A 265 -10.83 -6.14 -5.00
N ILE A 266 -11.42 -6.07 -6.19
CA ILE A 266 -11.50 -7.19 -7.13
C ILE A 266 -10.11 -7.60 -7.62
N GLY A 267 -9.26 -6.64 -7.99
CA GLY A 267 -7.88 -6.91 -8.42
C GLY A 267 -7.04 -7.57 -7.34
N ALA A 268 -7.12 -7.05 -6.11
CA ALA A 268 -6.44 -7.64 -4.96
C ALA A 268 -6.98 -9.06 -4.64
N ALA A 269 -8.29 -9.27 -4.71
CA ALA A 269 -8.92 -10.58 -4.47
C ALA A 269 -8.48 -11.61 -5.51
N PHE A 270 -8.49 -11.25 -6.79
CA PHE A 270 -7.96 -12.10 -7.86
C PHE A 270 -6.48 -12.42 -7.64
N GLY A 271 -5.66 -11.40 -7.33
CA GLY A 271 -4.23 -11.54 -7.11
C GLY A 271 -3.89 -12.55 -6.00
N ILE A 272 -4.58 -12.51 -4.85
CA ILE A 272 -4.34 -13.47 -3.77
C ILE A 272 -4.87 -14.88 -4.06
N VAL A 273 -5.98 -15.00 -4.79
CA VAL A 273 -6.52 -16.31 -5.20
C VAL A 273 -5.56 -16.97 -6.18
N ALA A 274 -5.10 -16.23 -7.20
CA ALA A 274 -4.12 -16.70 -8.16
C ALA A 274 -2.74 -16.99 -7.54
N ALA A 275 -2.41 -16.32 -6.42
CA ALA A 275 -1.16 -16.58 -5.70
C ALA A 275 -1.08 -18.01 -5.15
N VAL A 276 -2.21 -18.66 -4.84
CA VAL A 276 -2.24 -20.03 -4.31
C VAL A 276 -1.65 -21.04 -5.29
N PRO A 277 -2.25 -21.29 -6.47
CA PRO A 277 -1.71 -22.26 -7.41
C PRO A 277 -0.28 -21.91 -7.88
N LEU A 278 0.00 -20.62 -8.11
CA LEU A 278 1.35 -20.19 -8.53
C LEU A 278 2.40 -20.40 -7.43
N SER A 279 2.04 -20.24 -6.15
CA SER A 279 2.98 -20.50 -5.04
C SER A 279 3.35 -21.97 -4.92
N ILE A 280 2.41 -22.87 -5.23
CA ILE A 280 2.61 -24.31 -5.25
C ILE A 280 3.53 -24.68 -6.41
N GLU A 281 3.21 -24.21 -7.63
CA GLU A 281 3.98 -24.47 -8.85
C GLU A 281 5.42 -23.96 -8.75
N LEU A 282 5.62 -22.76 -8.20
CA LEU A 282 6.95 -22.19 -8.02
C LEU A 282 7.69 -22.78 -6.80
N GLY A 283 7.05 -23.64 -5.99
CA GLY A 283 7.64 -24.23 -4.79
C GLY A 283 8.05 -23.19 -3.73
N ILE A 284 7.22 -22.16 -3.54
CA ILE A 284 7.46 -21.09 -2.56
C ILE A 284 7.07 -21.60 -1.18
N THR A 285 7.95 -21.50 -0.17
CA THR A 285 7.67 -22.02 1.18
C THR A 285 7.11 -20.96 2.13
N ARG A 286 7.34 -19.67 1.85
CA ARG A 286 6.89 -18.56 2.70
C ARG A 286 5.47 -18.12 2.34
N GLY A 287 4.48 -18.80 2.89
CA GLY A 287 3.06 -18.56 2.55
C GLY A 287 2.57 -17.15 2.83
N LEU A 288 3.05 -16.50 3.89
CA LEU A 288 2.60 -15.14 4.21
C LEU A 288 3.23 -14.10 3.28
N SER A 289 4.47 -14.32 2.83
CA SER A 289 5.09 -13.47 1.80
C SER A 289 4.37 -13.61 0.46
N ALA A 290 4.05 -14.84 0.04
CA ALA A 290 3.28 -15.09 -1.18
C ALA A 290 1.87 -14.47 -1.12
N PHE A 291 1.21 -14.56 0.04
CA PHE A 291 -0.06 -13.88 0.31
C PHE A 291 0.02 -12.37 0.09
N PHE A 292 1.01 -11.68 0.68
CA PHE A 292 1.18 -10.24 0.47
C PHE A 292 1.56 -9.90 -0.96
N VAL A 293 2.43 -10.68 -1.60
CA VAL A 293 2.76 -10.50 -3.02
C VAL A 293 1.50 -10.51 -3.88
N GLY A 294 0.54 -11.39 -3.60
CA GLY A 294 -0.75 -11.42 -4.31
C GLY A 294 -1.58 -10.16 -4.13
N ILE A 295 -1.72 -9.65 -2.89
CA ILE A 295 -2.43 -8.39 -2.62
C ILE A 295 -1.76 -7.25 -3.39
N LEU A 296 -0.45 -7.11 -3.23
CA LEU A 296 0.33 -6.00 -3.76
C LEU A 296 0.35 -6.00 -5.29
N ALA A 297 0.43 -7.18 -5.91
CA ALA A 297 0.34 -7.34 -7.35
C ALA A 297 -1.03 -6.92 -7.88
N GLY A 298 -2.13 -7.31 -7.21
CA GLY A 298 -3.48 -6.91 -7.59
C GLY A 298 -3.73 -5.41 -7.45
N VAL A 299 -3.25 -4.79 -6.37
CA VAL A 299 -3.32 -3.33 -6.16
C VAL A 299 -2.48 -2.59 -7.20
N ASN A 300 -1.28 -3.06 -7.49
CA ASN A 300 -0.44 -2.41 -8.49
C ASN A 300 -0.95 -2.60 -9.91
N ALA A 301 -1.60 -3.72 -10.22
CA ALA A 301 -2.30 -3.88 -11.49
C ALA A 301 -3.39 -2.81 -11.66
N TYR A 302 -4.12 -2.48 -10.59
CA TYR A 302 -5.06 -1.36 -10.61
C TYR A 302 -4.34 -0.01 -10.82
N ASN A 303 -3.21 0.23 -10.15
CA ASN A 303 -2.45 1.46 -10.34
C ASN A 303 -1.97 1.64 -11.79
N VAL A 304 -1.55 0.56 -12.46
CA VAL A 304 -1.23 0.57 -13.90
C VAL A 304 -2.49 0.87 -14.72
N HIS A 305 -3.60 0.22 -14.38
CA HIS A 305 -4.88 0.37 -15.08
C HIS A 305 -5.43 1.80 -15.02
N VAL A 306 -5.30 2.49 -13.89
CA VAL A 306 -5.78 3.88 -13.76
C VAL A 306 -4.80 4.91 -14.30
N ALA A 307 -3.51 4.57 -14.43
CA ALA A 307 -2.52 5.48 -15.00
C ALA A 307 -2.92 5.93 -16.42
N GLN A 308 -2.74 7.23 -16.70
CA GLN A 308 -3.03 7.82 -18.01
C GLN A 308 -2.30 7.04 -19.11
N PRO A 309 -2.92 6.80 -20.29
CA PRO A 309 -2.30 6.00 -21.35
C PRO A 309 -0.90 6.47 -21.76
N ALA A 310 -0.68 7.80 -21.81
CA ALA A 310 0.60 8.40 -22.14
C ALA A 310 1.69 8.12 -21.09
N SER A 311 1.31 8.08 -19.81
CA SER A 311 2.20 7.88 -18.66
C SER A 311 2.36 6.40 -18.28
N ARG A 312 1.42 5.53 -18.68
CA ARG A 312 1.43 4.09 -18.33
C ARG A 312 2.72 3.38 -18.76
N ARG A 313 3.32 3.80 -19.88
CA ARG A 313 4.61 3.25 -20.37
C ARG A 313 5.77 3.49 -19.40
N PHE A 314 5.69 4.52 -18.55
CA PHE A 314 6.72 4.83 -17.56
C PHE A 314 6.57 4.05 -16.26
N PHE A 315 5.42 3.39 -16.04
CA PHE A 315 5.18 2.62 -14.83
C PHE A 315 6.24 1.54 -14.61
N VAL A 316 6.53 0.74 -15.64
CA VAL A 316 7.49 -0.38 -15.52
C VAL A 316 8.90 0.12 -15.24
N PRO A 317 9.48 1.08 -16.00
CA PRO A 317 10.78 1.67 -15.67
C PRO A 317 10.83 2.27 -14.26
N LEU A 318 9.83 3.04 -13.84
CA LEU A 318 9.82 3.69 -12.53
C LEU A 318 9.70 2.67 -11.39
N GLN A 319 8.81 1.69 -11.51
CA GLN A 319 8.64 0.65 -10.51
C GLN A 319 9.89 -0.25 -10.43
N PHE A 320 10.47 -0.63 -11.57
CA PHE A 320 11.68 -1.44 -11.61
C PHE A 320 12.90 -0.70 -11.07
N GLY A 321 13.12 0.55 -11.49
CA GLY A 321 14.19 1.39 -10.97
C GLY A 321 14.06 1.60 -9.46
N SER A 322 12.85 1.89 -8.98
CA SER A 322 12.59 2.02 -7.54
C SER A 322 12.83 0.72 -6.77
N PHE A 323 12.45 -0.42 -7.35
CA PHE A 323 12.71 -1.75 -6.79
C PHE A 323 14.21 -2.01 -6.69
N VAL A 324 14.98 -1.77 -7.74
CA VAL A 324 16.44 -1.99 -7.74
C VAL A 324 17.12 -1.07 -6.74
N PHE A 325 16.72 0.19 -6.64
CA PHE A 325 17.23 1.11 -5.64
C PHE A 325 17.01 0.60 -4.21
N LEU A 326 15.77 0.21 -3.88
CA LEU A 326 15.44 -0.34 -2.56
C LEU A 326 16.09 -1.72 -2.34
N LEU A 327 16.30 -2.51 -3.39
CA LEU A 327 17.01 -3.79 -3.31
C LEU A 327 18.48 -3.59 -2.95
N CYS A 328 19.17 -2.62 -3.55
CA CYS A 328 20.53 -2.26 -3.17
C CYS A 328 20.59 -1.82 -1.69
N LEU A 329 19.65 -0.97 -1.27
CA LEU A 329 19.60 -0.48 0.11
C LEU A 329 19.29 -1.57 1.14
N THR A 330 18.34 -2.46 0.85
CA THR A 330 18.04 -3.63 1.69
C THR A 330 19.21 -4.59 1.74
N ARG A 331 19.92 -4.79 0.63
CA ARG A 331 21.05 -5.72 0.59
C ARG A 331 22.25 -5.25 1.40
N LEU A 332 22.47 -3.93 1.50
CA LEU A 332 23.51 -3.33 2.35
C LEU A 332 23.29 -3.59 3.85
N THR A 333 22.05 -3.83 4.25
CA THR A 333 21.63 -3.83 5.66
C THR A 333 21.03 -5.16 6.12
N GLY A 334 20.65 -6.03 5.19
CA GLY A 334 19.89 -7.26 5.44
C GLY A 334 20.66 -8.55 5.17
N ALA A 335 20.27 -9.60 5.89
CA ALA A 335 20.75 -10.94 5.65
C ALA A 335 20.02 -11.58 4.46
N VAL A 336 20.77 -12.29 3.61
CA VAL A 336 20.20 -13.01 2.46
C VAL A 336 19.98 -14.46 2.85
N LEU A 337 18.75 -14.93 2.71
CA LEU A 337 18.42 -16.33 2.93
C LEU A 337 18.95 -17.19 1.76
N PRO A 338 19.05 -18.52 1.91
CA PRO A 338 19.62 -19.39 0.88
C PRO A 338 18.96 -19.24 -0.51
N ARG A 339 17.67 -18.92 -0.59
CA ARG A 339 16.95 -18.73 -1.87
C ARG A 339 16.85 -17.26 -2.31
N GLY A 340 17.41 -16.35 -1.52
CA GLY A 340 17.39 -14.92 -1.75
C GLY A 340 18.32 -14.46 -2.87
N PHE A 341 18.06 -13.25 -3.35
CA PHE A 341 18.82 -12.56 -4.38
C PHE A 341 18.93 -11.07 -4.04
N PRO A 342 20.11 -10.43 -4.22
CA PRO A 342 21.36 -10.99 -4.75
C PRO A 342 22.25 -11.65 -3.67
N ARG A 343 22.90 -12.79 -4.00
CA ARG A 343 23.75 -13.54 -3.05
C ARG A 343 25.08 -12.82 -2.81
N GLN A 344 25.79 -12.50 -3.88
CA GLN A 344 26.99 -11.68 -3.85
C GLN A 344 26.58 -10.21 -3.95
N PHE A 345 27.18 -9.37 -3.11
CA PHE A 345 26.95 -7.93 -3.14
C PHE A 345 28.22 -7.22 -2.69
N GLY A 346 28.98 -6.76 -3.67
CA GLY A 346 30.13 -5.88 -3.50
C GLY A 346 29.93 -4.58 -4.27
N ILE A 347 31.05 -3.91 -4.53
CA ILE A 347 31.08 -2.63 -5.25
C ILE A 347 30.52 -2.79 -6.66
N THR A 348 30.86 -3.89 -7.35
CA THR A 348 30.41 -4.14 -8.72
C THR A 348 28.89 -4.24 -8.83
N GLU A 349 28.25 -5.01 -7.95
CA GLU A 349 26.78 -5.14 -7.94
C GLU A 349 26.10 -3.84 -7.55
N ALA A 350 26.70 -3.05 -6.65
CA ALA A 350 26.20 -1.73 -6.30
C ALA A 350 26.26 -0.76 -7.50
N VAL A 351 27.37 -0.76 -8.25
CA VAL A 351 27.52 0.03 -9.48
C VAL A 351 26.53 -0.41 -10.54
N ILE A 352 26.35 -1.72 -10.76
CA ILE A 352 25.36 -2.25 -11.70
C ILE A 352 23.95 -1.82 -11.28
N GLY A 353 23.59 -1.98 -10.01
CA GLY A 353 22.29 -1.57 -9.48
C GLY A 353 22.04 -0.08 -9.68
N LEU A 354 23.00 0.78 -9.32
CA LEU A 354 22.90 2.22 -9.52
C LEU A 354 22.83 2.60 -11.01
N SER A 355 23.55 1.90 -11.88
CA SER A 355 23.47 2.15 -13.33
C SER A 355 22.08 1.81 -13.88
N ILE A 356 21.46 0.72 -13.43
CA ILE A 356 20.09 0.36 -13.78
C ILE A 356 19.11 1.43 -13.30
N VAL A 357 19.26 1.90 -12.05
CA VAL A 357 18.45 3.01 -11.51
C VAL A 357 18.59 4.24 -12.39
N ALA A 358 19.82 4.65 -12.71
CA ALA A 358 20.10 5.81 -13.54
C ALA A 358 19.50 5.67 -14.96
N VAL A 359 19.59 4.50 -15.58
CA VAL A 359 18.99 4.23 -16.90
C VAL A 359 17.46 4.29 -16.84
N CYS A 360 16.84 3.68 -15.82
CA CYS A 360 15.38 3.67 -15.68
C CYS A 360 14.82 5.08 -15.46
N PHE A 361 15.38 5.82 -14.50
CA PHE A 361 14.94 7.19 -14.21
C PHE A 361 15.34 8.15 -15.33
N GLY A 362 16.53 8.01 -15.91
CA GLY A 362 16.99 8.82 -17.03
C GLY A 362 16.17 8.63 -18.30
N TYR A 363 15.76 7.39 -18.61
CA TYR A 363 14.84 7.10 -19.72
C TYR A 363 13.49 7.80 -19.55
N VAL A 364 12.95 7.78 -18.33
CA VAL A 364 11.67 8.44 -18.02
C VAL A 364 11.83 9.95 -18.09
N GLU A 365 12.89 10.51 -17.49
CA GLU A 365 13.15 11.95 -17.51
C GLU A 365 13.35 12.48 -18.93
N TRP A 366 14.07 11.74 -19.79
CA TRP A 366 14.27 12.11 -21.19
C TRP A 366 12.96 12.16 -22.00
N ARG A 367 11.99 11.32 -21.64
CA ARG A 367 10.70 11.20 -22.34
C ARG A 367 9.58 12.00 -21.68
N THR A 368 9.81 12.55 -20.48
CA THR A 368 8.82 13.34 -19.75
C THR A 368 8.88 14.78 -20.22
N VAL A 369 7.75 15.30 -20.69
CA VAL A 369 7.62 16.72 -20.99
C VAL A 369 7.58 17.47 -19.66
N ARG A 370 8.47 18.45 -19.48
CA ARG A 370 8.49 19.28 -18.27
C ARG A 370 7.15 20.00 -18.14
N LYS A 371 6.51 19.86 -16.98
CA LYS A 371 5.40 20.75 -16.62
C LYS A 371 5.95 22.19 -16.58
N PRO A 372 5.23 23.18 -17.12
CA PRO A 372 5.63 24.57 -16.99
C PRO A 372 5.73 24.94 -15.51
N ASP A 373 6.72 25.77 -15.17
CA ASP A 373 7.00 26.16 -13.79
C ASP A 373 5.86 27.00 -13.24
N GLU A 374 5.49 26.82 -11.97
CA GLU A 374 4.38 27.59 -11.36
C GLU A 374 4.68 29.09 -11.41
N GLU A 375 5.94 29.47 -11.24
CA GLU A 375 6.41 30.86 -11.38
C GLU A 375 6.19 31.38 -12.80
N SER A 376 6.54 30.59 -13.83
CA SER A 376 6.32 30.94 -15.24
C SER A 376 4.84 31.01 -15.64
N ILE A 377 3.97 30.21 -15.01
CA ILE A 377 2.52 30.28 -15.19
C ILE A 377 1.96 31.49 -14.46
N SER A 378 2.48 31.81 -13.27
CA SER A 378 2.07 32.96 -12.48
C SER A 378 2.42 34.28 -13.17
N ASP A 379 3.56 34.35 -13.85
CA ASP A 379 4.02 35.51 -14.63
C ASP A 379 3.17 35.73 -15.89
N GLN A 380 2.63 34.65 -16.46
CA GLN A 380 1.74 34.70 -17.63
C GLN A 380 0.25 34.73 -17.27
N SER A 381 -0.10 34.67 -15.98
CA SER A 381 -1.48 34.67 -15.52
C SER A 381 -2.07 36.07 -15.64
N ILE A 382 -3.22 36.17 -16.31
CA ILE A 382 -4.00 37.41 -16.44
C ILE A 382 -4.41 37.97 -15.06
N LEU A 383 -4.44 37.13 -14.02
CA LEU A 383 -4.79 37.52 -12.65
C LEU A 383 -3.64 38.23 -11.91
N ASN A 384 -2.39 38.06 -12.37
CA ASN A 384 -1.20 38.67 -11.78
C ASN A 384 -0.65 39.83 -12.61
N GLN A 385 -1.20 40.06 -13.81
CA GLN A 385 -0.93 41.31 -14.51
C GLN A 385 -1.50 42.45 -13.64
N PRO A 386 -0.67 43.42 -13.23
CA PRO A 386 -1.18 44.60 -12.53
C PRO A 386 -2.23 45.22 -13.43
N GLY A 387 -3.49 45.15 -12.98
CA GLY A 387 -4.62 45.71 -13.70
C GLY A 387 -4.29 47.14 -14.08
N ASN A 388 -4.49 47.46 -15.36
CA ASN A 388 -4.40 48.80 -15.90
C ASN A 388 -5.56 49.65 -15.35
N SER A 389 -5.62 49.83 -14.03
CA SER A 389 -6.73 50.47 -13.31
C SER A 389 -6.65 51.99 -13.30
N ASN A 390 -5.91 52.61 -14.25
CA ASN A 390 -5.68 54.06 -14.28
C ASN A 390 -6.03 54.76 -15.61
N GLU A 391 -6.68 54.12 -16.59
CA GLU A 391 -7.00 54.80 -17.87
C GLU A 391 -8.49 54.89 -18.25
N THR A 392 -9.42 54.65 -17.32
CA THR A 392 -10.87 54.81 -17.62
C THR A 392 -11.62 55.65 -16.60
N GLY A 393 -11.02 56.75 -16.15
CA GLY A 393 -11.67 57.63 -15.18
C GLY A 393 -11.15 59.06 -15.15
N ALA A 394 -11.24 59.81 -16.27
CA ALA A 394 -11.45 61.27 -16.27
C ALA A 394 -11.35 61.83 -17.69
N THR A 395 -12.48 61.92 -18.39
CA THR A 395 -12.83 63.02 -19.33
C THR A 395 -14.28 62.83 -19.80
N LEU A 396 -15.21 62.85 -18.84
CA LEU A 396 -16.62 63.12 -19.09
C LEU A 396 -17.00 64.31 -18.22
N ASP A 397 -16.44 65.47 -18.54
CA ASP A 397 -16.99 66.76 -18.15
C ASP A 397 -16.29 67.84 -18.98
N GLU A 398 -16.87 68.16 -20.14
CA GLU A 398 -16.97 69.53 -20.66
C GLU A 398 -17.87 69.52 -21.90
N ALA A 399 -19.18 69.52 -21.65
CA ALA A 399 -20.13 70.09 -22.59
C ALA A 399 -20.48 71.49 -22.09
N SER A 400 -19.95 72.56 -22.71
CA SER A 400 -20.77 73.69 -23.16
C SER A 400 -19.98 74.78 -23.91
N HIS A 401 -20.57 75.19 -25.04
CA HIS A 401 -20.61 76.56 -25.59
C HIS A 401 -19.34 77.25 -26.16
N LYS A 402 -19.25 77.28 -27.51
CA LYS A 402 -19.43 78.45 -28.42
C LYS A 402 -18.81 78.14 -29.80
N VAL A 403 -19.61 77.90 -30.84
CA VAL A 403 -20.02 78.85 -31.91
C VAL A 403 -18.85 79.35 -32.77
N ASP A 404 -18.75 78.77 -33.98
CA ASP A 404 -18.02 79.24 -35.17
C ASP A 404 -18.40 80.68 -35.56
N PRO A 405 -17.58 81.45 -36.32
CA PRO A 405 -16.62 81.00 -37.34
C PRO A 405 -15.16 81.48 -37.20
#